data_AF-W9T8H6-F1
#
_entry.id   AF-W9T8H6-F1
#
_cell.length_a   1.000
_cell.length_b   1.000
_cell.length_c   1.000
_cell.angle_alpha   90.00
_cell.angle_beta   90.00
_cell.angle_gamma   90.00
#
_symmetry.space_group_name_H-M   'P 1'
#
loop_
_entity.id
_entity.type
_entity.pdbx_description
1 polymer ?
#
loop_
_entity_poly.entity_id
_entity_poly.type
_entity_poly.pdbx_seq_one_letter_code
_entity_poly.pdbx_strand_id
1 'polypeptide(L)' 'MELGCEAVLMNSAIAHAQNPVLMAEAMKYAIEAGRLAYLAGRMPKKLYASASSPLDG' A
#
# COMPACT_ATOMS: atom_id res chain seq x y z
N MET A 1 6.66 -1.94 1.76
CA MET A 1 7.70 -1.50 0.79
C MET A 1 7.84 0.01 0.75
N GLU A 2 6.74 0.78 0.75
CA GLU A 2 6.75 2.27 0.73
C GLU A 2 7.55 2.95 1.86
N LEU A 3 7.81 2.26 2.98
CA LEU A 3 8.66 2.74 4.06
C LEU A 3 10.16 2.48 3.83
N GLY A 4 10.53 1.84 2.71
CA GLY A 4 11.91 1.51 2.35
C GLY A 4 12.35 0.08 2.66
N CYS A 5 11.45 -0.82 3.05
CA CYS A 5 11.82 -2.23 3.25
C CYS A 5 12.28 -2.90 1.94
N GLU A 6 13.36 -3.68 1.98
CA GLU A 6 13.85 -4.47 0.84
C GLU A 6 13.00 -5.70 0.52
N ALA A 7 12.40 -6.32 1.54
CA ALA A 7 11.58 -7.51 1.38
C ALA A 7 10.53 -7.62 2.50
N VAL A 8 9.55 -8.50 2.29
CA VAL A 8 8.54 -8.86 3.29
C VAL A 8 8.49 -10.37 3.42
N LEU A 9 8.52 -10.88 4.66
CA LEU A 9 8.29 -12.28 4.98
C LEU A 9 6.91 -12.42 5.64
N MET A 10 6.07 -13.33 5.14
CA MET A 10 4.75 -13.60 5.71
C MET A 10 4.33 -15.05 5.49
N ASN A 11 3.46 -15.57 6.37
CA ASN A 11 2.91 -16.92 6.26
C ASN A 11 1.40 -16.94 6.55
N SER A 12 0.99 -16.68 7.80
CA SER A 12 -0.40 -16.79 8.26
C SER A 12 -1.41 -15.99 7.43
N ALA A 13 -1.01 -14.81 6.93
CA ALA A 13 -1.86 -13.98 6.08
C ALA A 13 -2.26 -14.67 4.76
N ILE A 14 -1.38 -15.51 4.20
CA ILE A 14 -1.64 -16.31 2.99
C ILE A 14 -2.29 -17.63 3.39
N ALA A 15 -1.71 -18.34 4.36
CA ALA A 15 -2.13 -19.69 4.74
C ALA A 15 -3.56 -19.76 5.31
N HIS A 16 -4.03 -18.72 6.01
CA HIS A 16 -5.37 -18.67 6.60
C HIS A 16 -6.38 -17.83 5.78
N ALA A 17 -6.02 -17.42 4.56
CA ALA A 17 -6.98 -16.75 3.69
C ALA A 17 -8.04 -17.73 3.17
N GLN A 18 -9.25 -17.23 2.87
CA GLN A 18 -10.31 -18.04 2.26
C GLN A 18 -9.89 -18.61 0.89
N ASN A 19 -9.09 -17.86 0.13
CA ASN A 19 -8.44 -18.31 -1.09
C ASN A 19 -6.93 -18.01 -1.02
N PRO A 20 -6.11 -18.95 -0.53
CA PRO A 20 -4.68 -18.74 -0.33
C PRO A 20 -3.89 -18.41 -1.60
N VAL A 21 -4.25 -19.02 -2.73
CA VAL A 21 -3.55 -18.80 -4.01
C VAL A 21 -3.82 -17.37 -4.51
N LEU A 22 -5.07 -16.94 -4.45
CA LEU A 22 -5.44 -15.57 -4.81
C LEU A 22 -4.80 -14.55 -3.85
N MET A 23 -4.72 -14.87 -2.55
CA MET A 23 -4.04 -14.02 -1.57
C MET A 23 -2.54 -13.92 -1.85
N ALA A 24 -1.88 -15.00 -2.23
CA ALA A 24 -0.47 -14.97 -2.61
C ALA A 24 -0.23 -14.06 -3.81
N GLU A 25 -1.09 -14.12 -4.83
CA GLU A 25 -1.04 -13.23 -5.99
C GLU A 25 -1.30 -11.76 -5.60
N ALA A 26 -2.29 -11.51 -4.74
CA ALA A 26 -2.56 -10.17 -4.22
C ALA A 26 -1.35 -9.59 -3.47
N MET A 27 -0.68 -10.39 -2.63
CA MET A 27 0.50 -9.97 -1.88
C MET A 27 1.70 -9.70 -2.80
N LYS A 28 1.87 -10.47 -3.88
CA LYS A 28 2.87 -10.18 -4.92
C LYS A 28 2.67 -8.77 -5.49
N TYR A 29 1.46 -8.47 -5.98
CA TYR A 29 1.18 -7.15 -6.56
C TYR A 29 1.32 -6.02 -5.54
N ALA A 30 0.90 -6.23 -4.29
CA ALA A 30 1.06 -5.24 -3.23
C ALA A 30 2.53 -4.90 -2.93
N ILE A 31 3.41 -5.90 -2.95
CA ILE A 31 4.85 -5.70 -2.75
C ILE A 31 5.45 -4.94 -3.94
N GLU A 32 5.15 -5.37 -5.17
CA GLU A 32 5.61 -4.71 -6.40
C GLU A 32 5.16 -3.25 -6.44
N ALA A 33 3.86 -2.99 -6.25
CA ALA A 33 3.30 -1.64 -6.23
C ALA A 33 3.93 -0.77 -5.14
N GLY A 34 4.08 -1.29 -3.92
CA GLY A 34 4.68 -0.54 -2.84
C GLY A 34 6.16 -0.24 -3.06
N ARG A 35 6.91 -1.11 -3.76
CA ARG A 35 8.32 -0.86 -4.09
C ARG A 35 8.43 0.20 -5.19
N LEU A 36 7.58 0.14 -6.19
CA LEU A 36 7.49 1.17 -7.23
C LEU A 36 7.12 2.53 -6.62
N ALA A 37 6.15 2.57 -5.70
CA ALA A 37 5.75 3.79 -5.00
C ALA A 37 6.88 4.40 -4.14
N TYR A 38 7.69 3.56 -3.49
CA TYR A 38 8.89 4.02 -2.78
C TYR A 38 9.89 4.68 -3.73
N LEU A 39 10.21 4.01 -4.85
CA LEU A 39 11.18 4.49 -5.83
C LEU A 39 10.70 5.73 -6.60
N ALA A 40 9.39 5.84 -6.82
CA ALA A 40 8.79 6.98 -7.52
C ALA A 40 8.78 8.26 -6.68
N GLY A 41 8.90 8.18 -5.36
CA GLY A 41 8.82 9.33 -4.47
C GLY A 41 7.38 9.85 -4.34
N ARG A 42 6.63 9.30 -3.37
CA ARG A 42 5.23 9.69 -3.13
C ARG A 42 5.07 11.19 -2.82
N MET A 43 3.90 11.74 -3.15
CA MET A 43 3.54 13.13 -2.86
C MET A 43 3.71 13.45 -1.36
N PRO A 44 4.27 14.62 -1.01
CA PRO A 44 4.40 15.03 0.39
C PRO A 44 3.02 15.23 1.02
N LYS A 45 2.91 14.89 2.30
CA LYS A 45 1.68 15.14 3.07
C LYS A 45 1.51 16.65 3.26
N LYS A 46 0.38 17.21 2.84
CA LYS A 46 0.02 18.58 3.17
C LYS A 46 -0.34 18.67 4.66
N LEU A 47 0.29 19.60 5.38
CA LEU A 47 0.03 19.84 6.81
C LEU A 47 -1.30 20.56 7.07
N TYR A 48 -1.78 21.31 6.09
CA TYR A 48 -3.03 22.05 6.14
C TYR A 48 -4.02 21.43 5.16
N ALA A 49 -5.17 21.00 5.67
CA ALA A 49 -6.28 20.55 4.84
C ALA A 49 -7.05 21.77 4.34
N SER A 50 -7.28 21.83 3.03
CA SER A 50 -8.43 22.58 2.51
C SER A 50 -9.64 21.67 2.68
N ALA A 51 -10.77 22.21 3.18
CA ALA A 51 -11.99 21.42 3.34
C ALA A 51 -12.36 20.78 1.99
N SER A 52 -12.51 19.46 1.94
CA SER A 52 -12.93 18.75 0.73
C SER A 52 -14.37 19.07 0.33
N SER A 53 -15.13 19.64 1.27
CA SER A 53 -16.48 20.16 1.09
C SER A 53 -16.46 21.63 1.50
N PRO A 54 -16.39 22.57 0.55
CA PRO A 54 -16.55 24.00 0.85
C PRO A 54 -17.90 24.22 1.55
N LEU A 55 -17.92 25.03 2.60
CA LEU A 55 -19.18 25.48 3.22
C LEU A 55 -19.89 26.51 2.34
N ASP A 56 -19.14 27.18 1.46
CA ASP A 56 -19.65 28.09 0.45
C ASP A 56 -19.81 27.32 -0.88
N GLY A 57 -21.04 26.90 -1.17
CA GLY A 57 -21.49 26.62 -2.53
C GLY A 57 -21.78 27.91 -3.28
#